data_AF-A0A520S4N8-F1
#
_entry.id   AF-A0A520S4N8-F1
#
_cell.length_a   1.000
_cell.length_b   1.000
_cell.length_c   1.000
_cell.angle_alpha   90.00
_cell.angle_beta   90.00
_cell.angle_gamma   90.00
#
_symmetry.space_group_name_H-M   'P 1'
#
loop_
_entity.id
_entity.type
_entity.pdbx_description
1 polymer ?
#
loop_
_entity_poly.entity_id
_entity_poly.type
_entity_poly.pdbx_seq_one_letter_code
_entity_poly.pdbx_strand_id
1 'polypeptide(L)'
;MITRTFSFLLISLTLTACTLLDPEANLKSERELWEQAQGHMDGRRHLQAITSLEELDRRFPFGQYADGTQLDLVYAYFKSSKYELARLTADRFIRLNPVHPEADYAQYMKGLSSYASNDSMVSRYLPGDETGRDIGGARDAINDFTQLLTRYPDSEFKEDATLRLIYVRNQLAEYEVNVSRYYIRKGAYLAAANRARQVVEGYPSTPAVIDSLIVMHLAYEALGLPQESQDALFVLSENYPKYVVGERGNQHLATGVLYDEGETLTSILTLGLMGNRGDLADRLAKFSESRRLDASRRPQATLRSAEDAPSVDAPRVVDKVFF
;
A
#
# COMPACT_ATOMS: atom_id res chain seq x y z
N MET A 1 -53.81 -19.98 56.38
CA MET A 1 -52.65 -19.12 56.76
C MET A 1 -51.41 -19.39 55.90
N ILE A 2 -51.08 -20.65 55.59
CA ILE A 2 -49.87 -21.04 54.84
C ILE A 2 -49.82 -20.50 53.40
N THR A 3 -50.96 -20.37 52.71
CA THR A 3 -51.03 -19.85 51.33
C THR A 3 -50.79 -18.33 51.23
N ARG A 4 -51.14 -17.57 52.28
CA ARG A 4 -50.86 -16.12 52.36
C ARG A 4 -49.39 -15.86 52.64
N THR A 5 -48.76 -16.63 53.52
CA THR A 5 -47.32 -16.50 53.82
C THR A 5 -46.46 -16.88 52.62
N PHE A 6 -46.87 -17.88 51.82
CA PHE A 6 -46.17 -18.25 50.58
C PHE A 6 -46.27 -17.16 49.51
N SER A 7 -47.42 -16.50 49.38
CA SER A 7 -47.59 -15.39 48.43
C SER A 7 -46.75 -14.17 48.80
N PHE A 8 -46.63 -13.85 50.10
CA PHE A 8 -45.76 -12.77 50.57
C PHE A 8 -44.27 -13.09 50.37
N LEU A 9 -43.85 -14.35 50.56
CA LEU A 9 -42.48 -14.77 50.32
C LEU A 9 -42.10 -14.71 48.83
N LEU A 10 -43.03 -15.11 47.94
CA LEU A 10 -42.81 -15.08 46.49
C LEU A 10 -42.71 -13.65 45.95
N ILE A 11 -43.54 -12.73 46.46
CA ILE A 11 -43.49 -11.30 46.10
C ILE A 11 -42.20 -10.63 46.62
N SER A 12 -41.72 -11.02 47.81
CA SER A 12 -40.44 -10.54 48.35
C SER A 12 -39.24 -10.97 47.49
N LEU A 13 -39.28 -12.17 46.91
CA LEU A 13 -38.20 -12.72 46.10
C LEU A 13 -38.13 -12.08 44.71
N THR A 14 -39.28 -11.69 44.14
CA THR A 14 -39.32 -11.01 42.83
C THR A 14 -38.90 -9.54 42.93
N LEU A 15 -39.09 -8.89 44.08
CA LEU A 15 -38.63 -7.51 44.32
C LEU A 15 -37.10 -7.40 44.43
N THR A 16 -36.41 -8.41 44.95
CA THR A 16 -34.92 -8.44 45.02
C THR A 16 -34.25 -8.83 43.69
N ALA A 17 -35.01 -9.36 42.72
CA ALA A 17 -34.46 -9.74 41.43
C ALA A 17 -34.14 -8.53 40.53
N CYS A 18 -34.78 -7.38 40.77
CA CYS A 18 -34.56 -6.18 39.95
C CYS A 18 -33.25 -5.43 40.28
N THR A 19 -32.68 -5.58 41.48
CA THR A 19 -31.40 -4.94 41.84
C THR A 19 -30.16 -5.77 41.48
N LEU A 20 -30.34 -7.06 41.17
CA LEU A 20 -29.28 -7.97 40.75
C LEU A 20 -29.00 -7.92 39.24
N LEU A 21 -29.91 -7.30 38.49
CA LEU A 21 -29.87 -7.10 37.04
C LEU A 21 -29.71 -5.62 36.69
N ASP A 22 -28.99 -4.87 37.52
CA ASP A 22 -28.62 -3.50 37.18
C ASP A 22 -27.36 -3.56 36.28
N PRO A 23 -27.48 -3.32 34.96
CA PRO A 23 -26.35 -3.40 34.05
C PRO A 23 -25.30 -2.31 34.35
N GLU A 24 -25.66 -1.33 35.18
CA GLU A 24 -24.81 -0.21 35.56
C GLU A 24 -24.02 -0.44 36.86
N ALA A 25 -24.38 -1.45 37.67
CA ALA A 25 -23.78 -1.70 38.99
C ALA A 25 -22.31 -2.20 38.96
N ASN A 26 -21.75 -2.45 37.78
CA ASN A 26 -20.35 -2.86 37.57
C ASN A 26 -19.63 -2.01 36.51
N LEU A 27 -20.05 -0.76 36.33
CA LEU A 27 -19.40 0.15 35.38
C LEU A 27 -18.04 0.61 35.94
N LYS A 28 -16.98 -0.03 35.46
CA LYS A 28 -15.59 0.43 35.65
C LYS A 28 -15.45 1.91 35.32
N SER A 29 -14.66 2.62 36.11
CA SER A 29 -14.25 4.00 35.81
C SER A 29 -13.41 4.07 34.53
N GLU A 30 -13.29 5.28 33.95
CA GLU A 30 -12.47 5.52 32.76
C GLU A 30 -11.03 5.00 32.96
N ARG A 31 -10.43 5.33 34.11
CA ARG A 31 -9.08 4.89 34.49
C ARG A 31 -8.97 3.38 34.62
N GLU A 32 -9.92 2.71 35.27
CA GLU A 32 -9.88 1.24 35.42
C GLU A 32 -10.01 0.51 34.08
N LEU A 33 -10.82 1.04 33.15
CA LEU A 33 -10.90 0.52 31.78
C LEU A 33 -9.59 0.74 31.02
N TRP A 34 -9.00 1.93 31.15
CA TRP A 34 -7.72 2.23 30.51
C TRP A 34 -6.60 1.34 31.05
N GLU A 35 -6.45 1.21 32.38
CA GLU A 35 -5.45 0.34 33.00
C GLU A 35 -5.63 -1.12 32.59
N GLN A 36 -6.88 -1.59 32.48
CA GLN A 36 -7.18 -2.92 31.95
C GLN A 36 -6.73 -3.06 30.49
N ALA A 37 -7.06 -2.08 29.64
CA ALA A 37 -6.68 -2.07 28.23
C ALA A 37 -5.15 -2.09 28.07
N GLN A 38 -4.42 -1.27 28.83
CA GLN A 38 -2.95 -1.26 28.84
C GLN A 38 -2.39 -2.62 29.28
N GLY A 39 -2.93 -3.23 30.33
CA GLY A 39 -2.52 -4.57 30.75
C GLY A 39 -2.72 -5.65 29.67
N HIS A 40 -3.73 -5.50 28.80
CA HIS A 40 -3.89 -6.34 27.61
C HIS A 40 -2.85 -6.01 26.51
N MET A 41 -2.56 -4.74 26.28
CA MET A 41 -1.55 -4.28 25.30
C MET A 41 -0.15 -4.76 25.66
N ASP A 42 0.29 -4.55 26.91
CA ASP A 42 1.58 -5.01 27.44
C ASP A 42 1.73 -6.52 27.33
N GLY A 43 0.63 -7.24 27.58
CA GLY A 43 0.54 -8.67 27.44
C GLY A 43 0.44 -9.19 26.01
N ARG A 44 0.49 -8.30 25.00
CA ARG A 44 0.30 -8.60 23.56
C ARG A 44 -1.03 -9.30 23.25
N ARG A 45 -2.03 -9.11 24.12
CA ARG A 45 -3.39 -9.64 24.00
C ARG A 45 -4.26 -8.66 23.21
N HIS A 46 -3.90 -8.41 21.95
CA HIS A 46 -4.48 -7.34 21.13
C HIS A 46 -6.00 -7.46 20.95
N LEU A 47 -6.55 -8.67 20.84
CA LEU A 47 -8.00 -8.85 20.71
C LEU A 47 -8.76 -8.42 21.96
N GLN A 48 -8.25 -8.75 23.15
CA GLN A 48 -8.83 -8.31 24.42
C GLN A 48 -8.61 -6.81 24.67
N ALA A 49 -7.46 -6.28 24.23
CA ALA A 49 -7.20 -4.85 24.27
C ALA A 49 -8.22 -4.08 23.42
N ILE A 50 -8.48 -4.51 22.17
CA ILE A 50 -9.49 -3.92 21.29
C ILE A 50 -10.84 -3.84 21.99
N THR A 51 -11.33 -4.94 22.60
CA THR A 51 -12.62 -4.92 23.30
C THR A 51 -12.67 -3.86 24.41
N SER A 52 -11.60 -3.76 25.20
CA SER A 52 -11.51 -2.81 26.31
C SER A 52 -11.40 -1.36 25.82
N LEU A 53 -10.62 -1.15 24.76
CA LEU A 53 -10.41 0.16 24.13
C LEU A 53 -11.66 0.66 23.38
N GLU A 54 -12.38 -0.22 22.67
CA GLU A 54 -13.66 0.11 22.02
C GLU A 54 -14.72 0.49 23.06
N GLU A 55 -14.73 -0.21 24.21
CA GLU A 55 -15.59 0.17 25.32
C GLU A 55 -15.23 1.55 25.87
N LEU A 56 -13.94 1.83 26.04
CA LEU A 56 -13.42 3.11 26.51
C LEU A 56 -13.75 4.27 25.54
N ASP A 57 -13.48 4.12 24.24
CA ASP A 57 -13.79 5.11 23.19
C ASP A 57 -15.29 5.42 23.11
N ARG A 58 -16.14 4.39 23.28
CA ARG A 58 -17.61 4.55 23.25
C ARG A 58 -18.16 5.24 24.50
N ARG A 59 -17.64 4.91 25.68
CA ARG A 59 -18.15 5.41 26.96
C ARG A 59 -17.58 6.78 27.33
N PHE A 60 -16.34 7.03 26.96
CA PHE A 60 -15.57 8.22 27.34
C PHE A 60 -14.89 8.87 26.11
N PRO A 61 -15.64 9.28 25.06
CA PRO A 61 -15.08 9.79 23.80
C PRO A 61 -14.32 11.12 23.92
N PHE A 62 -14.50 11.84 25.02
CA PHE A 62 -13.80 13.09 25.36
C PHE A 62 -13.11 13.01 26.72
N GLY A 63 -12.89 11.79 27.22
CA GLY A 63 -12.24 11.54 28.49
C GLY A 63 -10.75 11.89 28.47
N GLN A 64 -10.12 11.85 29.64
CA GLN A 64 -8.69 12.12 29.79
C GLN A 64 -7.82 11.19 28.93
N TYR A 65 -8.27 9.95 28.71
CA TYR A 65 -7.53 8.94 27.97
C TYR A 65 -8.00 8.77 26.52
N ALA A 66 -8.90 9.63 26.02
CA ALA A 66 -9.55 9.45 24.72
C ALA A 66 -8.54 9.40 23.56
N ASP A 67 -7.62 10.36 23.49
CA ASP A 67 -6.63 10.44 22.41
C ASP A 67 -5.70 9.22 22.40
N GLY A 68 -5.17 8.84 23.57
CA GLY A 68 -4.35 7.64 23.74
C GLY A 68 -5.11 6.36 23.37
N THR A 69 -6.39 6.27 23.74
CA THR A 69 -7.26 5.13 23.40
C THR A 69 -7.40 4.97 21.89
N GLN A 70 -7.55 6.07 21.15
CA GLN A 70 -7.65 6.01 19.68
C GLN A 70 -6.34 5.54 19.04
N LEU A 71 -5.18 6.03 19.51
CA LEU A 71 -3.87 5.59 19.03
C LEU A 71 -3.63 4.11 19.35
N ASP A 72 -4.00 3.66 20.54
CA ASP A 72 -3.92 2.25 20.94
C ASP A 72 -4.84 1.36 20.11
N LEU A 73 -6.05 1.84 19.77
CA LEU A 73 -6.96 1.14 18.85
C LEU A 73 -6.33 0.98 17.47
N VAL A 74 -5.72 2.03 16.91
CA VAL A 74 -5.01 1.96 15.63
C VAL A 74 -3.96 0.86 15.66
N TYR A 75 -3.10 0.86 16.67
CA TYR A 75 -2.06 -0.15 16.84
C TYR A 75 -2.64 -1.56 17.04
N ALA A 76 -3.59 -1.73 17.95
CA ALA A 76 -4.16 -3.03 18.27
C ALA A 76 -4.92 -3.63 17.08
N TYR A 77 -5.64 -2.81 16.31
CA TYR A 77 -6.26 -3.22 15.05
C TYR A 77 -5.21 -3.66 14.03
N PHE A 78 -4.15 -2.87 13.84
CA PHE A 78 -3.07 -3.23 12.92
C PHE A 78 -2.41 -4.56 13.29
N LYS A 79 -2.05 -4.74 14.57
CA LYS A 79 -1.45 -5.98 15.08
C LYS A 79 -2.38 -7.20 15.01
N SER A 80 -3.68 -6.97 14.95
CA SER A 80 -4.70 -8.01 14.78
C SER A 80 -5.11 -8.21 13.31
N SER A 81 -4.34 -7.68 12.35
CA SER A 81 -4.62 -7.71 10.91
C SER A 81 -5.97 -7.09 10.51
N LYS A 82 -6.53 -6.23 11.35
CA LYS A 82 -7.76 -5.47 11.10
C LYS A 82 -7.41 -4.13 10.43
N TYR A 83 -6.71 -4.19 9.29
CA TYR A 83 -6.07 -3.03 8.67
C TYR A 83 -7.05 -1.92 8.28
N GLU A 84 -8.23 -2.26 7.75
CA GLU A 84 -9.21 -1.23 7.38
C GLU A 84 -9.73 -0.47 8.61
N LEU A 85 -9.97 -1.18 9.73
CA LEU A 85 -10.35 -0.52 10.99
C LEU A 85 -9.21 0.35 11.54
N ALA A 86 -7.96 -0.12 11.44
CA ALA A 86 -6.79 0.67 11.83
C ALA A 86 -6.69 1.96 11.00
N ARG A 87 -6.82 1.87 9.68
CA ARG A 87 -6.80 3.00 8.75
C ARG A 87 -7.91 4.00 9.04
N LEU A 88 -9.15 3.55 9.21
CA LEU A 88 -10.31 4.41 9.51
C LEU A 88 -10.17 5.09 10.88
N THR A 89 -9.66 4.37 11.88
CA THR A 89 -9.46 4.93 13.22
C THR A 89 -8.35 5.98 13.21
N ALA A 90 -7.25 5.73 12.50
CA ALA A 90 -6.17 6.68 12.32
C ALA A 90 -6.64 7.94 11.58
N ASP A 91 -7.42 7.77 10.52
CA ASP A 91 -8.01 8.87 9.75
C ASP A 91 -8.97 9.72 10.61
N ARG A 92 -9.77 9.09 11.48
CA ARG A 92 -10.59 9.79 12.48
C ARG A 92 -9.73 10.59 13.44
N PHE A 93 -8.69 9.98 14.02
CA PHE A 93 -7.78 10.65 14.95
C PHE A 93 -7.17 11.90 14.32
N ILE A 94 -6.60 11.79 13.11
CA ILE A 94 -5.95 12.91 12.41
C ILE A 94 -6.92 14.05 12.12
N ARG A 95 -8.18 13.74 11.76
CA ARG A 95 -9.20 14.77 11.53
C ARG A 95 -9.59 15.51 12.81
N LEU A 96 -9.69 14.80 13.93
CA LEU A 96 -10.08 15.38 15.21
C LEU A 96 -8.92 16.12 15.87
N ASN A 97 -7.70 15.62 15.68
CA ASN A 97 -6.50 16.03 16.40
C ASN A 97 -5.32 16.42 15.47
N PRO A 98 -5.50 17.37 14.52
CA PRO A 98 -4.50 17.65 13.47
C PRO A 98 -3.19 18.26 13.98
N VAL A 99 -3.17 18.82 15.20
CA VAL A 99 -1.98 19.44 15.83
C VAL A 99 -1.39 18.58 16.94
N HIS A 100 -1.91 17.36 17.13
CA HIS A 100 -1.45 16.47 18.20
C HIS A 100 -0.01 15.99 17.92
N PRO A 101 0.86 15.87 18.94
CA PRO A 101 2.25 15.44 18.76
C PRO A 101 2.42 14.10 18.03
N GLU A 102 1.48 13.18 18.21
CA GLU A 102 1.44 11.85 17.57
C GLU A 102 0.58 11.79 16.29
N ALA A 103 0.21 12.94 15.71
CA ALA A 103 -0.60 12.96 14.49
C ALA A 103 0.16 12.41 13.28
N ASP A 104 1.49 12.52 13.28
CA ASP A 104 2.37 11.91 12.27
C ASP A 104 2.45 10.38 12.44
N TYR A 105 2.51 9.85 13.67
CA TYR A 105 2.38 8.42 13.95
C TYR A 105 1.06 7.87 13.43
N ALA A 106 -0.07 8.53 13.72
CA ALA A 106 -1.36 8.12 13.20
C ALA A 106 -1.39 8.12 11.66
N GLN A 107 -0.83 9.16 11.02
CA GLN A 107 -0.75 9.24 9.56
C GLN A 107 0.15 8.14 8.98
N TYR A 108 1.25 7.81 9.65
CA TYR A 108 2.12 6.69 9.28
C TYR A 108 1.39 5.35 9.40
N MET A 109 0.71 5.10 10.52
CA MET A 109 -0.07 3.88 10.73
C MET A 109 -1.24 3.74 9.75
N LYS A 110 -1.85 4.86 9.34
CA LYS A 110 -2.84 4.89 8.25
C LYS A 110 -2.23 4.36 6.95
N GLY A 111 -1.07 4.88 6.55
CA GLY A 111 -0.35 4.40 5.36
C GLY A 111 0.13 2.97 5.47
N LEU A 112 0.63 2.57 6.63
CA LEU A 112 1.08 1.21 6.90
C LEU A 112 -0.09 0.21 6.86
N SER A 113 -1.27 0.61 7.33
CA SER A 113 -2.48 -0.21 7.27
C SER A 113 -2.94 -0.41 5.82
N SER A 114 -3.01 0.66 5.02
CA SER A 114 -3.30 0.58 3.57
C SER A 114 -2.26 -0.26 2.81
N TYR A 115 -0.99 -0.17 3.22
CA TYR A 115 0.09 -0.98 2.69
C TYR A 115 -0.05 -2.46 3.04
N ALA A 116 -0.42 -2.78 4.27
CA ALA A 116 -0.58 -4.15 4.76
C ALA A 116 -1.89 -4.82 4.30
N SER A 117 -2.94 -4.05 4.06
CA SER A 117 -4.19 -4.55 3.46
C SER A 117 -4.01 -4.96 2.00
N ASN A 118 -2.93 -4.51 1.35
CA ASN A 118 -2.56 -4.97 0.02
C ASN A 118 -2.02 -6.42 0.11
N ASP A 119 -2.91 -7.38 -0.15
CA ASP A 119 -2.70 -8.83 -0.09
C ASP A 119 -1.58 -9.33 -1.05
N SER A 120 -1.04 -8.45 -1.91
CA SER A 120 0.08 -8.77 -2.82
C SER A 120 1.37 -9.14 -2.08
N MET A 121 1.55 -8.76 -0.81
CA MET A 121 2.80 -9.03 -0.08
C MET A 121 2.94 -10.44 0.50
N VAL A 122 1.82 -11.13 0.75
CA VAL A 122 1.84 -12.55 1.19
C VAL A 122 2.25 -13.47 0.02
N SER A 123 2.10 -12.99 -1.23
CA SER A 123 2.42 -13.76 -2.44
C SER A 123 3.92 -13.84 -2.78
N ARG A 124 4.80 -13.13 -2.05
CA ARG A 124 6.27 -13.15 -2.25
C ARG A 124 6.89 -14.57 -2.21
N TYR A 125 6.17 -15.55 -1.67
CA TYR A 125 6.59 -16.95 -1.55
C TYR A 125 5.86 -17.93 -2.50
N LEU A 126 4.95 -17.46 -3.36
CA LEU A 126 4.19 -18.30 -4.29
C LEU A 126 4.53 -17.95 -5.75
N PRO A 127 5.08 -18.89 -6.55
CA PRO A 127 5.28 -18.65 -7.97
C PRO A 127 3.93 -18.63 -8.68
N GLY A 128 3.43 -17.42 -8.96
CA GLY A 128 2.19 -17.17 -9.67
C GLY A 128 2.08 -15.67 -9.98
N ASP A 129 1.57 -15.33 -11.16
CA ASP A 129 1.49 -13.96 -11.68
C ASP A 129 0.75 -13.04 -10.67
N GLU A 130 1.51 -12.26 -9.90
CA GLU A 130 1.04 -11.40 -8.79
C GLU A 130 0.19 -10.22 -9.26
N THR A 131 0.04 -10.07 -10.58
CA THR A 131 -0.53 -8.92 -11.25
C THR A 131 -2.06 -8.84 -11.12
N GLY A 132 -2.77 -9.95 -10.91
CA GLY A 132 -4.25 -9.95 -10.95
C GLY A 132 -4.99 -9.46 -9.69
N ARG A 133 -4.31 -9.05 -8.61
CA ARG A 133 -4.95 -8.85 -7.29
C ARG A 133 -5.17 -7.37 -6.93
N ASP A 134 -6.11 -7.11 -6.03
CA ASP A 134 -6.74 -5.80 -5.76
C ASP A 134 -5.73 -4.65 -5.58
N ILE A 135 -5.74 -3.73 -6.56
CA ILE A 135 -4.87 -2.54 -6.64
C ILE A 135 -5.36 -1.42 -5.70
N GLY A 136 -6.57 -1.53 -5.14
CA GLY A 136 -7.18 -0.52 -4.27
C GLY A 136 -6.27 -0.12 -3.10
N GLY A 137 -5.80 -1.12 -2.35
CA GLY A 137 -4.91 -0.90 -1.18
C GLY A 137 -3.60 -0.21 -1.55
N ALA A 138 -3.03 -0.49 -2.71
CA ALA A 138 -1.79 0.15 -3.17
C ALA A 138 -1.98 1.65 -3.49
N ARG A 139 -3.09 2.03 -4.12
CA ARG A 139 -3.40 3.45 -4.37
C ARG A 139 -3.65 4.20 -3.07
N ASP A 140 -4.36 3.58 -2.14
CA ASP A 140 -4.59 4.12 -0.80
C ASP A 140 -3.27 4.31 -0.04
N ALA A 141 -2.38 3.32 -0.07
CA ALA A 141 -1.06 3.42 0.55
C ALA A 141 -0.22 4.57 -0.05
N ILE A 142 -0.23 4.75 -1.37
CA ILE A 142 0.45 5.87 -2.02
C ILE A 142 -0.09 7.20 -1.48
N ASN A 143 -1.41 7.36 -1.44
CA ASN A 143 -2.05 8.58 -0.96
C ASN A 143 -1.74 8.85 0.52
N ASP A 144 -1.78 7.82 1.36
CA ASP A 144 -1.61 7.94 2.80
C ASP A 144 -0.14 8.21 3.19
N PHE A 145 0.83 7.55 2.54
CA PHE A 145 2.25 7.87 2.73
C PHE A 145 2.62 9.24 2.13
N THR A 146 2.06 9.61 0.97
CA THR A 146 2.30 10.94 0.40
C THR A 146 1.82 12.04 1.34
N GLN A 147 0.67 11.84 1.99
CA GLN A 147 0.16 12.76 3.02
C GLN A 147 1.09 12.87 4.22
N LEU A 148 1.68 11.76 4.70
CA LEU A 148 2.70 11.81 5.76
C LEU A 148 3.88 12.69 5.34
N LEU A 149 4.47 12.40 4.18
CA LEU A 149 5.67 13.09 3.70
C LEU A 149 5.43 14.58 3.39
N THR A 150 4.19 14.94 3.04
CA THR A 150 3.82 16.32 2.73
C THR A 150 3.44 17.12 3.98
N ARG A 151 2.68 16.53 4.90
CA ARG A 151 2.16 17.21 6.09
C ARG A 151 3.15 17.19 7.27
N TYR A 152 3.93 16.12 7.38
CA TYR A 152 4.87 15.88 8.48
C TYR A 152 6.27 15.59 7.93
N PRO A 153 6.92 16.57 7.26
CA PRO A 153 8.20 16.37 6.59
C PRO A 153 9.38 16.08 7.53
N ASP A 154 9.21 16.34 8.83
CA ASP A 154 10.22 16.11 9.89
C ASP A 154 9.86 14.92 10.79
N SER A 155 8.85 14.12 10.42
CA SER A 155 8.45 12.91 11.16
C SER A 155 9.59 11.88 11.20
N GLU A 156 9.72 11.17 12.32
CA GLU A 156 10.67 10.05 12.46
C GLU A 156 10.35 8.87 11.52
N PHE A 157 9.12 8.80 11.01
CA PHE A 157 8.66 7.73 10.11
C PHE A 157 8.91 8.04 8.62
N LYS A 158 9.45 9.22 8.30
CA LYS A 158 9.63 9.71 6.93
C LYS A 158 10.43 8.76 6.06
N GLU A 159 11.57 8.26 6.55
CA GLU A 159 12.45 7.39 5.77
C GLU A 159 11.77 6.08 5.41
N ASP A 160 11.13 5.41 6.37
CA ASP A 160 10.42 4.16 6.13
C ASP A 160 9.22 4.35 5.19
N ALA A 161 8.41 5.39 5.43
CA ALA A 161 7.29 5.72 4.55
C ALA A 161 7.74 6.04 3.11
N THR A 162 8.89 6.70 2.94
CA THR A 162 9.49 6.97 1.63
C THR A 162 9.85 5.66 0.92
N LEU A 163 10.49 4.73 1.61
CA LEU A 163 10.87 3.44 1.05
C LEU A 163 9.64 2.61 0.66
N ARG A 164 8.62 2.57 1.52
CA ARG A 164 7.35 1.89 1.20
C ARG A 164 6.62 2.54 0.03
N LEU A 165 6.59 3.87 -0.03
CA LEU A 165 6.00 4.59 -1.15
C LEU A 165 6.71 4.25 -2.46
N ILE A 166 8.04 4.25 -2.49
CA ILE A 166 8.83 3.82 -3.66
C ILE A 166 8.49 2.39 -4.05
N TYR A 167 8.43 1.48 -3.08
CA TYR A 167 8.09 0.08 -3.32
C TYR A 167 6.70 -0.08 -3.97
N VAL A 168 5.66 0.53 -3.39
CA VAL A 168 4.29 0.42 -3.90
C VAL A 168 4.19 1.05 -5.30
N ARG A 169 4.82 2.20 -5.54
CA ARG A 169 4.86 2.83 -6.87
C ARG A 169 5.54 1.92 -7.90
N ASN A 170 6.65 1.29 -7.55
CA ASN A 170 7.32 0.33 -8.44
C ASN A 170 6.42 -0.86 -8.77
N GLN A 171 5.73 -1.42 -7.78
CA GLN A 171 4.80 -2.54 -7.98
C GLN A 171 3.63 -2.18 -8.92
N LEU A 172 3.02 -1.00 -8.75
CA LEU A 172 1.95 -0.55 -9.66
C LEU A 172 2.45 -0.29 -11.08
N ALA A 173 3.63 0.30 -11.21
CA ALA A 173 4.24 0.54 -12.51
C ALA A 173 4.56 -0.77 -13.24
N GLU A 174 5.08 -1.77 -12.51
CA GLU A 174 5.33 -3.11 -13.04
C GLU A 174 4.05 -3.82 -13.45
N TYR A 175 2.98 -3.69 -12.65
CA TYR A 175 1.67 -4.22 -13.01
C TYR A 175 1.22 -3.71 -14.38
N GLU A 176 1.25 -2.39 -14.60
CA GLU A 176 0.83 -1.80 -15.87
C GLU A 176 1.72 -2.23 -17.05
N VAL A 177 3.03 -2.41 -16.83
CA VAL A 177 3.94 -3.00 -17.84
C VAL A 177 3.56 -4.45 -18.14
N ASN A 178 3.16 -5.23 -17.15
CA ASN A 178 2.75 -6.62 -17.36
C ASN A 178 1.46 -6.70 -18.17
N VAL A 179 0.49 -5.83 -17.89
CA VAL A 179 -0.74 -5.69 -18.66
C VAL A 179 -0.45 -5.21 -20.09
N SER A 180 0.49 -4.28 -20.27
CA SER A 180 0.86 -3.79 -21.61
C SER A 180 1.52 -4.89 -22.45
N ARG A 181 2.38 -5.73 -21.85
CA ARG A 181 2.94 -6.94 -22.48
C ARG A 181 1.86 -7.93 -22.91
N TYR A 182 0.86 -8.16 -22.05
CA TYR A 182 -0.29 -8.99 -22.40
C TYR A 182 -1.01 -8.46 -23.64
N TYR A 183 -1.24 -7.14 -23.72
CA TYR A 183 -1.89 -6.53 -24.89
C TYR A 183 -1.03 -6.59 -26.15
N ILE A 184 0.30 -6.43 -26.06
CA ILE A 184 1.22 -6.68 -27.18
C ILE A 184 1.04 -8.10 -27.71
N ARG A 185 1.05 -9.11 -26.82
CA ARG A 185 0.87 -10.53 -27.20
C ARG A 185 -0.45 -10.76 -27.93
N LYS A 186 -1.50 -9.99 -27.62
CA LYS A 186 -2.81 -10.04 -28.27
C LYS A 186 -2.92 -9.15 -29.52
N GLY A 187 -1.89 -8.38 -29.88
CA GLY A 187 -1.92 -7.42 -30.99
C GLY A 187 -2.77 -6.18 -30.71
N ALA A 188 -3.13 -5.91 -29.46
CA ALA A 188 -3.93 -4.76 -29.04
C ALA A 188 -3.04 -3.56 -28.72
N TYR A 189 -2.34 -3.03 -29.73
CA TYR A 189 -1.29 -2.01 -29.55
C TYR A 189 -1.80 -0.69 -28.94
N LEU A 190 -3.00 -0.24 -29.28
CA LEU A 190 -3.60 0.94 -28.64
C LEU A 190 -3.78 0.75 -27.13
N ALA A 191 -4.24 -0.43 -26.71
CA ALA A 191 -4.38 -0.75 -25.29
C ALA A 191 -3.02 -0.85 -24.61
N ALA A 192 -2.02 -1.47 -25.26
CA ALA A 192 -0.65 -1.53 -24.75
C ALA A 192 -0.04 -0.13 -24.56
N ALA A 193 -0.17 0.76 -25.55
CA ALA A 193 0.29 2.14 -25.47
C ALA A 193 -0.37 2.91 -24.32
N ASN A 194 -1.70 2.77 -24.14
CA ASN A 194 -2.42 3.42 -23.05
C ASN A 194 -1.99 2.91 -21.67
N ARG A 195 -1.62 1.64 -21.54
CA ARG A 195 -1.10 1.07 -20.29
C ARG A 195 0.31 1.57 -19.98
N ALA A 196 1.18 1.60 -20.98
CA ALA A 196 2.53 2.14 -20.84
C ALA A 196 2.52 3.65 -20.53
N ARG A 197 1.63 4.43 -21.16
CA ARG A 197 1.45 5.86 -20.87
C ARG A 197 1.12 6.11 -19.39
N GLN A 198 0.26 5.29 -18.78
CA GLN A 198 -0.07 5.40 -17.35
C GLN A 198 1.16 5.28 -16.46
N VAL A 199 2.17 4.49 -16.87
CA VAL A 199 3.44 4.38 -16.14
C VAL A 199 4.29 5.64 -16.30
N VAL A 200 4.43 6.14 -17.52
CA VAL A 200 5.24 7.33 -17.82
C VAL A 200 4.67 8.57 -17.12
N GLU A 201 3.34 8.74 -17.14
CA GLU A 201 2.65 9.89 -16.55
C GLU A 201 2.47 9.76 -15.03
N GLY A 202 2.09 8.57 -14.54
CA GLY A 202 1.74 8.35 -13.14
C GLY A 202 2.93 7.95 -12.25
N TYR A 203 3.93 7.27 -12.82
CA TYR A 203 5.05 6.68 -12.09
C TYR A 203 6.43 6.97 -12.72
N PRO A 204 6.75 8.24 -13.05
CA PRO A 204 7.94 8.62 -13.85
C PRO A 204 9.30 8.29 -13.20
N SER A 205 9.36 8.13 -11.88
CA SER A 205 10.60 7.79 -11.17
C SER A 205 10.81 6.28 -11.01
N THR A 206 9.92 5.45 -11.54
CA THR A 206 10.02 3.99 -11.40
C THR A 206 10.92 3.39 -12.47
N PRO A 207 11.62 2.28 -12.17
CA PRO A 207 12.42 1.60 -13.19
C PRO A 207 11.59 1.10 -14.38
N ALA A 208 10.28 0.89 -14.21
CA ALA A 208 9.35 0.41 -15.23
C ALA A 208 9.08 1.43 -16.36
N VAL A 209 9.48 2.69 -16.19
CA VAL A 209 9.38 3.73 -17.22
C VAL A 209 10.18 3.38 -18.47
N ILE A 210 11.35 2.76 -18.31
CA ILE A 210 12.17 2.28 -19.44
C ILE A 210 11.37 1.31 -20.31
N ASP A 211 10.79 0.28 -19.68
CA ASP A 211 10.02 -0.74 -20.38
C ASP A 211 8.75 -0.12 -21.01
N SER A 212 8.16 0.87 -20.35
CA SER A 212 6.96 1.56 -20.84
C SER A 212 7.23 2.43 -22.06
N LEU A 213 8.33 3.19 -22.08
CA LEU A 213 8.74 3.96 -23.26
C LEU A 213 9.05 3.05 -24.45
N ILE A 214 9.69 1.90 -24.21
CA ILE A 214 9.90 0.86 -25.23
C ILE A 214 8.55 0.33 -25.74
N VAL A 215 7.60 0.00 -24.85
CA VAL A 215 6.25 -0.43 -25.25
C VAL A 215 5.53 0.63 -26.08
N MET A 216 5.63 1.90 -25.69
CA MET A 216 5.03 3.01 -26.45
C MET A 216 5.61 3.08 -27.86
N HIS A 217 6.94 3.05 -27.99
CA HIS A 217 7.61 2.98 -29.29
C HIS A 217 7.09 1.82 -30.15
N LEU A 218 7.11 0.59 -29.61
CA LEU A 218 6.64 -0.61 -30.31
C LEU A 218 5.18 -0.51 -30.74
N ALA A 219 4.32 -0.01 -29.85
CA ALA A 219 2.90 0.10 -30.12
C ALA A 219 2.60 1.18 -31.16
N TYR A 220 3.29 2.32 -31.11
CA TYR A 220 3.11 3.40 -32.08
C TYR A 220 3.63 3.03 -33.47
N GLU A 221 4.75 2.31 -33.57
CA GLU A 221 5.22 1.73 -34.84
C GLU A 221 4.17 0.78 -35.44
N ALA A 222 3.64 -0.14 -34.63
CA ALA A 222 2.63 -1.09 -35.08
C ALA A 222 1.29 -0.42 -35.48
N LEU A 223 1.00 0.78 -34.96
CA LEU A 223 -0.17 1.58 -35.30
C LEU A 223 0.05 2.51 -36.51
N GLY A 224 1.28 2.59 -37.04
CA GLY A 224 1.62 3.53 -38.12
C GLY A 224 1.72 4.99 -37.65
N LEU A 225 2.16 5.20 -36.42
CA LEU A 225 2.33 6.50 -35.75
C LEU A 225 3.82 6.80 -35.53
N PRO A 226 4.60 7.09 -36.59
CA PRO A 226 6.05 7.19 -36.49
C PRO A 226 6.53 8.41 -35.68
N GLN A 227 5.75 9.50 -35.66
CA GLN A 227 6.13 10.69 -34.88
C GLN A 227 6.07 10.39 -33.38
N GLU A 228 4.97 9.81 -32.90
CA GLU A 228 4.76 9.43 -31.51
C GLU A 228 5.74 8.34 -31.06
N SER A 229 6.05 7.41 -31.98
CA SER A 229 7.11 6.42 -31.78
C SER A 229 8.48 7.07 -31.54
N GLN A 230 8.88 8.02 -32.39
CA GLN A 230 10.13 8.74 -32.27
C GLN A 230 10.15 9.65 -31.03
N ASP A 231 9.03 10.25 -30.65
CA ASP A 231 8.93 11.02 -29.41
C ASP A 231 9.16 10.14 -28.17
N ALA A 232 8.62 8.92 -28.14
CA ALA A 232 8.89 7.97 -27.06
C ALA A 232 10.37 7.57 -26.99
N LEU A 233 11.01 7.34 -28.14
CA LEU A 233 12.45 7.07 -28.21
C LEU A 233 13.30 8.27 -27.80
N PHE A 234 12.89 9.49 -28.15
CA PHE A 234 13.56 10.71 -27.76
C PHE A 234 13.57 10.86 -26.23
N VAL A 235 12.41 10.69 -25.58
CA VAL A 235 12.34 10.72 -24.10
C VAL A 235 13.22 9.62 -23.51
N LEU A 236 13.22 8.42 -24.10
CA LEU A 236 14.07 7.31 -23.65
C LEU A 236 15.57 7.63 -23.82
N SER A 237 15.99 8.27 -24.92
CA SER A 237 17.39 8.61 -25.17
C SER A 237 17.90 9.70 -24.25
N GLU A 238 17.08 10.72 -23.97
CA GLU A 238 17.47 11.83 -23.08
C GLU A 238 17.70 11.36 -21.64
N ASN A 239 16.86 10.43 -21.16
CA ASN A 239 16.92 9.96 -19.78
C ASN A 239 17.76 8.69 -19.61
N TYR A 240 17.83 7.85 -20.65
CA TYR A 240 18.47 6.53 -20.61
C TYR A 240 19.21 6.21 -21.93
N PRO A 241 20.25 6.98 -22.29
CA PRO A 241 20.88 6.94 -23.61
C PRO A 241 21.44 5.57 -24.01
N LYS A 242 21.76 4.70 -23.05
CA LYS A 242 22.23 3.34 -23.32
C LYS A 242 21.23 2.43 -24.06
N TYR A 243 19.93 2.78 -24.07
CA TYR A 243 18.89 1.94 -24.70
C TYR A 243 18.53 2.38 -26.12
N VAL A 244 19.02 3.53 -26.58
CA VAL A 244 18.64 4.13 -27.86
C VAL A 244 19.90 4.60 -28.59
N VAL A 245 19.94 4.39 -29.89
CA VAL A 245 21.00 4.85 -30.78
C VAL A 245 20.38 5.61 -31.96
N GLY A 246 21.19 6.42 -32.63
CA GLY A 246 20.75 7.26 -33.76
C GLY A 246 20.43 8.70 -33.36
N GLU A 247 20.23 9.53 -34.37
CA GLU A 247 19.90 10.96 -34.22
C GLU A 247 18.40 11.18 -34.09
N ARG A 248 17.99 12.33 -33.53
CA ARG A 248 16.59 12.69 -33.32
C ARG A 248 15.78 12.55 -34.62
N GLY A 249 14.68 11.81 -34.56
CA GLY A 249 13.80 11.53 -35.72
C GLY A 249 14.20 10.31 -36.54
N ASN A 250 15.37 9.71 -36.28
CA ASN A 250 15.80 8.43 -36.84
C ASN A 250 16.41 7.55 -35.73
N GLN A 251 15.84 7.63 -34.54
CA GLN A 251 16.29 6.87 -33.39
C GLN A 251 15.76 5.43 -33.49
N HIS A 252 16.53 4.50 -32.97
CA HIS A 252 16.11 3.11 -32.82
C HIS A 252 16.71 2.50 -31.56
N LEU A 253 16.11 1.41 -31.08
CA LEU A 253 16.62 0.72 -29.89
C LEU A 253 18.02 0.17 -30.14
N ALA A 254 18.87 0.22 -29.11
CA ALA A 254 20.20 -0.36 -29.13
C ALA A 254 20.14 -1.89 -29.27
N THR A 255 21.19 -2.48 -29.85
CA THR A 255 21.35 -3.94 -29.93
C THR A 255 21.31 -4.56 -28.54
N GLY A 256 20.61 -5.69 -28.39
CA GLY A 256 20.44 -6.38 -27.10
C GLY A 256 19.33 -5.83 -26.20
N VAL A 257 18.58 -4.80 -26.64
CA VAL A 257 17.35 -4.37 -25.97
C VAL A 257 16.19 -5.30 -26.35
N LEU A 258 15.85 -5.36 -27.65
CA LEU A 258 14.82 -6.27 -28.19
C LEU A 258 15.28 -7.07 -29.41
N TYR A 259 16.35 -6.63 -30.07
CA TYR A 259 16.84 -7.16 -31.33
C TYR A 259 18.25 -7.70 -31.16
N ASP A 260 18.50 -8.84 -31.79
CA ASP A 260 19.86 -9.36 -31.98
C ASP A 260 20.51 -8.71 -33.21
N GLU A 261 21.82 -8.86 -33.38
CA GLU A 261 22.55 -8.26 -34.50
C GLU A 261 21.93 -8.66 -35.85
N GLY A 262 21.50 -7.67 -36.64
CA GLY A 262 20.90 -7.85 -37.96
C GLY A 262 19.36 -7.91 -38.00
N GLU A 263 18.68 -7.89 -36.86
CA GLU A 263 17.21 -7.80 -36.80
C GLU A 263 16.73 -6.33 -36.77
N THR A 264 15.59 -6.06 -37.41
CA THR A 264 14.92 -4.74 -37.37
C THR A 264 13.51 -4.88 -36.82
N LEU A 265 12.96 -3.80 -36.27
CA LEU A 265 11.57 -3.81 -35.78
C LEU A 265 10.58 -4.12 -36.89
N THR A 266 10.78 -3.52 -38.06
CA THR A 266 9.99 -3.83 -39.26
C THR A 266 10.09 -5.30 -39.61
N SER A 267 11.27 -5.91 -39.61
CA SER A 267 11.39 -7.35 -39.84
C SER A 267 10.65 -8.18 -38.78
N ILE A 268 10.65 -7.80 -37.51
CA ILE A 268 9.93 -8.54 -36.45
C ILE A 268 8.40 -8.39 -36.58
N LEU A 269 7.92 -7.18 -36.87
CA LEU A 269 6.49 -6.92 -37.07
C LEU A 269 5.96 -7.55 -38.37
N THR A 270 6.76 -7.53 -39.45
CA THR A 270 6.38 -8.07 -40.77
C THR A 270 6.61 -9.58 -40.89
N LEU A 271 7.67 -10.14 -40.29
CA LEU A 271 7.86 -11.60 -40.20
C LEU A 271 6.85 -12.26 -39.25
N GLY A 272 6.09 -11.49 -38.48
CA GLY A 272 4.91 -11.95 -37.73
C GLY A 272 3.74 -12.48 -38.59
N LEU A 273 3.86 -12.43 -39.92
CA LEU A 273 3.01 -13.18 -40.86
C LEU A 273 3.42 -14.67 -41.00
N MET A 274 4.61 -15.07 -40.52
CA MET A 274 5.07 -16.46 -40.40
C MET A 274 5.65 -16.83 -39.01
N GLY A 275 5.93 -15.87 -38.14
CA GLY A 275 6.43 -16.02 -36.76
C GLY A 275 5.39 -15.66 -35.68
N ASN A 276 5.49 -16.29 -34.51
CA ASN A 276 4.49 -16.21 -33.45
C ASN A 276 4.56 -14.86 -32.69
N ARG A 277 3.49 -14.05 -32.71
CA ARG A 277 3.39 -12.73 -32.04
C ARG A 277 3.70 -12.73 -30.53
N GLY A 278 3.75 -13.92 -29.91
CA GLY A 278 4.30 -14.11 -28.56
C GLY A 278 5.75 -13.65 -28.41
N ASP A 279 6.54 -13.72 -29.49
CA ASP A 279 7.98 -13.46 -29.46
C ASP A 279 8.34 -12.05 -28.98
N LEU A 280 7.63 -11.00 -29.42
CA LEU A 280 7.92 -9.62 -28.99
C LEU A 280 7.62 -9.40 -27.50
N ALA A 281 6.49 -9.91 -27.02
CA ALA A 281 6.13 -9.81 -25.60
C ALA A 281 7.10 -10.61 -24.72
N ASP A 282 7.59 -11.74 -25.22
CA ASP A 282 8.54 -12.60 -24.51
C ASP A 282 9.96 -12.03 -24.53
N ARG A 283 10.38 -11.37 -25.63
CA ARG A 283 11.62 -10.59 -25.70
C ARG A 283 11.60 -9.42 -24.72
N LEU A 284 10.52 -8.65 -24.69
CA LEU A 284 10.33 -7.57 -23.71
C LEU A 284 10.35 -8.12 -22.27
N ALA A 285 9.74 -9.29 -22.02
CA ALA A 285 9.82 -9.96 -20.73
C ALA A 285 11.25 -10.30 -20.32
N LYS A 286 12.04 -10.89 -21.23
CA LYS A 286 13.45 -11.22 -21.00
C LYS A 286 14.28 -9.97 -20.75
N PHE A 287 14.04 -8.90 -21.50
CA PHE A 287 14.71 -7.62 -21.31
C PHE A 287 14.40 -6.99 -19.93
N SER A 288 13.12 -6.93 -19.55
CA SER A 288 12.71 -6.44 -18.23
C SER A 288 13.37 -7.25 -17.11
N GLU A 289 13.39 -8.59 -17.23
CA GLU A 289 13.96 -9.46 -16.20
C GLU A 289 15.49 -9.32 -16.09
N SER A 290 16.22 -9.27 -17.22
CA SER A 290 17.66 -9.06 -17.20
C SER A 290 18.05 -7.73 -16.56
N ARG A 291 17.25 -6.67 -16.82
CA ARG A 291 17.41 -5.36 -16.19
C ARG A 291 17.18 -5.38 -14.68
N ARG A 292 16.26 -6.21 -14.18
CA ARG A 292 15.98 -6.36 -12.73
C ARG A 292 17.07 -7.13 -11.99
N LEU A 293 17.60 -8.18 -12.62
CA LEU A 293 18.64 -9.03 -12.06
C LEU A 293 20.00 -8.34 -12.01
N ASP A 294 20.22 -7.33 -12.85
CA ASP A 294 21.43 -6.53 -12.81
C ASP A 294 21.48 -5.60 -11.58
N ALA A 295 22.03 -6.13 -10.49
CA ALA A 295 22.21 -5.42 -9.22
C ALA A 295 23.17 -4.22 -9.34
N SER A 296 24.08 -4.20 -10.32
CA SER A 296 24.99 -3.06 -10.56
C SER A 296 24.24 -1.80 -11.01
N ARG A 297 22.99 -1.96 -11.44
CA ARG A 297 22.11 -0.91 -11.96
C ARG A 297 21.01 -0.50 -10.98
N ARG A 298 20.96 -1.10 -9.78
CA ARG A 298 20.01 -0.69 -8.72
C ARG A 298 20.48 0.64 -8.13
N PRO A 299 19.60 1.63 -7.92
CA PRO A 299 19.93 2.79 -7.09
C PRO A 299 20.33 2.26 -5.70
N GLN A 300 21.58 2.47 -5.27
CA GLN A 300 22.09 1.96 -3.99
C GLN A 300 21.28 2.44 -2.77
N ALA A 301 20.46 3.49 -2.93
CA ALA A 301 19.69 4.12 -1.86
C ALA A 301 18.37 3.41 -1.46
N THR A 302 17.88 2.40 -2.19
CA THR A 302 16.50 1.90 -2.02
C THR A 302 16.33 0.66 -1.16
N LEU A 303 17.40 0.09 -0.60
CA LEU A 303 17.32 -1.11 0.23
C LEU A 303 17.94 -0.85 1.62
N ARG A 304 17.14 -0.31 2.55
CA ARG A 304 17.42 -0.52 3.99
C ARG A 304 17.19 -1.99 4.32
N SER A 305 18.01 -2.56 5.20
CA SER A 305 17.77 -3.90 5.75
C SER A 305 16.42 -3.90 6.49
N ALA A 306 15.72 -5.04 6.51
CA ALA A 306 14.50 -5.19 7.31
C ALA A 306 14.74 -4.97 8.82
N GLU A 307 16.00 -5.05 9.27
CA GLU A 307 16.45 -4.75 10.63
C GLU A 307 16.55 -3.24 10.91
N ASP A 308 16.63 -2.39 9.89
CA ASP A 308 16.75 -0.92 10.01
C ASP A 308 15.41 -0.20 9.83
N ALA A 309 14.31 -0.93 9.65
CA ALA A 309 12.97 -0.35 9.70
C ALA A 309 12.64 0.00 11.16
N PRO A 310 12.13 1.21 11.46
CA PRO A 310 11.69 1.51 12.82
C PRO A 310 10.69 0.44 13.24
N SER A 311 10.87 -0.10 14.44
CA SER A 311 9.93 -1.04 15.01
C SER A 311 8.55 -0.39 15.01
N VAL A 312 7.53 -1.13 14.55
CA VAL A 312 6.13 -0.73 14.78
C VAL A 312 5.88 -0.96 16.26
N ASP A 313 6.34 -0.01 17.06
CA ASP A 313 6.14 0.00 18.49
C ASP A 313 4.73 0.50 18.79
N ALA A 314 4.27 0.19 20.01
CA ALA A 314 3.10 0.83 20.55
C ALA A 314 3.30 2.37 20.48
N PRO A 315 2.22 3.15 20.31
CA PRO A 315 2.34 4.61 20.38
C PRO A 315 3.07 5.00 21.67
N ARG A 316 3.82 6.10 21.63
CA ARG A 316 4.47 6.60 22.85
C ARG A 316 3.38 6.80 23.90
N VAL A 317 3.50 6.14 25.05
CA VAL A 317 2.53 6.30 26.14
C VAL A 317 2.45 7.79 26.43
N VAL A 318 1.29 8.39 26.19
CA VAL A 318 1.05 9.82 26.43
C VAL A 318 0.88 10.00 27.95
N ASP A 319 1.97 9.82 28.70
CA ASP A 319 2.03 10.16 30.12
C ASP A 319 2.06 11.68 30.34
N LYS A 320 2.25 12.46 29.26
CA LYS A 320 2.30 13.92 29.28
C LYS A 320 1.08 14.50 28.58
N VAL A 321 0.10 14.83 29.41
CA VAL A 321 -1.02 15.71 29.09
C VAL A 321 -0.45 17.06 28.65
N PHE A 322 -0.66 17.44 27.40
CA PHE A 322 -0.44 18.81 26.95
C PHE A 322 -1.69 19.62 27.33
N PHE A 323 -1.55 20.43 28.38
CA PHE A 323 -2.51 21.50 28.72
C PHE A 323 -2.16 22.77 27.94
#